data_AF-A0AAU3TM23-F1
#
_entry.id   AF-A0AAU3TM23-F1
#
_cell.length_a   1.000
_cell.length_b   1.000
_cell.length_c   1.000
_cell.angle_alpha   90.00
_cell.angle_beta   90.00
_cell.angle_gamma   90.00
#
_symmetry.space_group_name_H-M   'P 1'
#
loop_
_entity.id
_entity.type
_entity.pdbx_description
1 polymer ?
#
loop_
_entity_poly.entity_id
_entity_poly.type
_entity_poly.pdbx_seq_one_letter_code
_entity_poly.pdbx_strand_id
1 'polypeptide(L)'
;MTGERQVERVVVLALDGVYPFELGIPSRIFGAACGRYEVLTCTVDGQPVRTSADFTIGVDHGPEILATADTVVVASVTPSHIPTELPAEVAAALERIRPDARIVSICTAAFVLAAAGLLDGRKATTHWHVVDLFRRRYPNIDLDPDVLFVDDGRVLTSAGAASGVDVCLHIVRTDHGSELANFVARCCVVPPFRDGGQAQYIEQPVPESGAASTAATRAWALEHLDEPLTLTGLAGHARMSRRTFARRFNDEVGLSPGRWIVQQRVSRARHLLESSDLSVDQIASHVGFATGASLRQHLHAAIGVSPQAYRRTFQAAAR
;
A
#
# COMPACT_ATOMS: atom_id res chain seq x y z
N MET A 1 -6.00 20.74 -29.90
CA MET A 1 -4.60 20.74 -29.45
C MET A 1 -4.49 19.72 -28.32
N THR A 2 -4.23 18.46 -28.68
CA THR A 2 -3.94 17.39 -27.73
C THR A 2 -2.57 17.66 -27.13
N GLY A 3 -2.53 18.17 -25.90
CA GLY A 3 -1.28 18.31 -25.17
C GLY A 3 -0.60 16.95 -25.08
N GLU A 4 0.67 16.87 -25.46
CA GLU A 4 1.50 15.70 -25.21
C GLU A 4 1.39 15.37 -23.72
N ARG A 5 0.89 14.17 -23.40
CA ARG A 5 0.84 13.73 -22.01
C ARG A 5 2.28 13.50 -21.57
N GLN A 6 2.78 14.40 -20.73
CA GLN A 6 4.10 14.30 -20.14
C GLN A 6 4.22 12.97 -19.39
N VAL A 7 5.20 12.17 -19.77
CA VAL A 7 5.51 10.89 -19.13
C VAL A 7 6.22 11.19 -17.82
N GLU A 8 5.72 10.66 -16.71
CA GLU A 8 6.31 10.85 -15.39
C GLU A 8 7.52 9.94 -15.21
N ARG A 9 8.64 10.50 -14.74
CA ARG A 9 9.87 9.71 -14.54
C ARG A 9 9.98 9.20 -13.11
N VAL A 10 10.03 7.88 -12.98
CA VAL A 10 10.31 7.16 -11.74
C VAL A 10 11.75 6.66 -11.78
N VAL A 11 12.57 7.07 -10.82
CA VAL A 11 13.94 6.56 -10.65
C VAL A 11 14.03 5.72 -9.39
N VAL A 12 14.43 4.46 -9.55
CA VAL A 12 14.63 3.52 -8.44
C VAL A 12 16.11 3.51 -8.05
N LEU A 13 16.40 3.88 -6.80
CA LEU A 13 17.75 3.80 -6.23
C LEU A 13 17.95 2.43 -5.61
N ALA A 14 18.84 1.63 -6.23
CA ALA A 14 19.28 0.34 -5.71
C ALA A 14 20.52 0.52 -4.83
N LEU A 15 20.53 -0.16 -3.68
CA LEU A 15 21.62 -0.17 -2.71
C LEU A 15 22.14 -1.59 -2.51
N ASP A 16 23.34 -1.75 -1.96
CA ASP A 16 23.85 -3.06 -1.60
C ASP A 16 22.96 -3.75 -0.54
N GLY A 17 22.79 -5.06 -0.72
CA GLY A 17 21.88 -5.86 0.09
C GLY A 17 20.42 -5.69 -0.28
N VAL A 18 20.09 -5.14 -1.45
CA VAL A 18 18.70 -4.94 -1.88
C VAL A 18 17.93 -6.25 -2.06
N TYR A 19 16.65 -6.26 -1.68
CA TYR A 19 15.74 -7.36 -2.01
C TYR A 19 15.31 -7.28 -3.49
N PRO A 20 15.62 -8.28 -4.33
CA PRO A 20 15.28 -8.23 -5.76
C PRO A 20 13.78 -8.07 -6.03
N PHE A 21 12.94 -8.69 -5.19
CA PHE A 21 11.49 -8.57 -5.30
C PHE A 21 11.07 -7.10 -5.17
N GLU A 22 11.52 -6.41 -4.12
CA GLU A 22 11.12 -5.03 -3.85
C GLU A 22 11.72 -4.05 -4.85
N LEU A 23 12.95 -4.31 -5.33
CA LEU A 23 13.55 -3.55 -6.41
C LEU A 23 12.75 -3.65 -7.72
N GLY A 24 12.17 -4.82 -8.01
CA GLY A 24 11.38 -5.05 -9.22
C GLY A 24 9.97 -4.45 -9.17
N ILE A 25 9.45 -4.12 -7.99
CA ILE A 25 8.05 -3.64 -7.82
C ILE A 25 7.77 -2.37 -8.64
N PRO A 26 8.56 -1.28 -8.54
CA PRO A 26 8.26 -0.05 -9.29
C PRO A 26 8.20 -0.29 -10.79
N SER A 27 9.18 -1.04 -11.34
CA SER A 27 9.21 -1.40 -12.76
C SER A 27 7.97 -2.21 -13.16
N ARG A 28 7.56 -3.19 -12.33
CA ARG A 28 6.39 -4.01 -12.61
C ARG A 28 5.08 -3.24 -12.57
N ILE A 29 4.90 -2.34 -11.59
CA ILE A 29 3.65 -1.63 -11.38
C ILE A 29 3.54 -0.42 -12.31
N PHE A 30 4.52 0.49 -12.28
CA PHE A 30 4.48 1.70 -13.11
C PHE A 30 4.65 1.37 -14.60
N GLY A 31 5.44 0.35 -14.96
CA GLY A 31 5.60 -0.09 -16.34
C GLY A 31 4.32 -0.66 -16.96
N ALA A 32 3.36 -1.13 -16.16
CA ALA A 32 2.06 -1.59 -16.64
C ALA A 32 1.05 -0.45 -16.90
N ALA A 33 1.41 0.81 -16.59
CA ALA A 33 0.51 1.97 -16.66
C ALA A 33 0.41 2.58 -18.07
N CYS A 34 0.44 1.76 -19.12
CA CYS A 34 0.20 2.18 -20.52
C CYS A 34 1.07 3.38 -20.98
N GLY A 35 2.36 3.38 -20.61
CA GLY A 35 3.31 4.42 -21.01
C GLY A 35 3.14 5.77 -20.30
N ARG A 36 2.43 5.79 -19.17
CA ARG A 36 2.32 6.99 -18.31
C ARG A 36 3.58 7.26 -17.50
N TYR A 37 4.32 6.22 -17.17
CA TYR A 37 5.58 6.31 -16.46
C TYR A 37 6.74 5.78 -17.30
N GLU A 38 7.89 6.43 -17.14
CA GLU A 38 9.20 5.89 -17.50
C GLU A 38 9.88 5.46 -16.20
N VAL A 39 10.30 4.19 -16.10
CA VAL A 39 10.97 3.67 -14.91
C VAL A 39 12.43 3.38 -15.23
N LEU A 40 13.33 4.05 -14.53
CA LEU A 40 14.77 3.86 -14.62
C LEU A 40 15.31 3.39 -13.27
N THR A 41 16.43 2.67 -13.28
CA THR A 41 17.12 2.22 -12.06
C THR A 41 18.54 2.76 -12.07
N CYS A 42 19.00 3.25 -10.92
CA CYS A 42 20.38 3.66 -10.71
C CYS A 42 20.95 3.07 -9.41
N THR A 43 22.26 3.12 -9.30
CA THR A 43 23.00 2.87 -8.06
C THR A 43 23.75 4.14 -7.66
N VAL A 44 24.32 4.15 -6.46
CA VAL A 44 25.00 5.34 -5.90
C VAL A 44 26.23 5.78 -6.70
N ASP A 45 26.79 4.90 -7.54
CA ASP A 45 28.01 5.10 -8.31
C ASP A 45 27.95 4.51 -9.74
N GLY A 46 26.78 4.01 -10.16
CA GLY A 46 26.61 3.32 -11.44
C GLY A 46 27.25 1.93 -11.51
N GLN A 47 27.77 1.40 -10.41
CA GLN A 47 28.31 0.04 -10.35
C GLN A 47 27.23 -0.99 -9.97
N PRO A 48 27.43 -2.28 -10.31
CA PRO A 48 26.51 -3.34 -9.91
C PRO A 48 26.41 -3.50 -8.38
N VAL A 49 25.22 -3.77 -7.87
CA VAL A 49 24.97 -4.01 -6.44
C VAL A 49 24.71 -5.48 -6.15
N ARG A 50 25.20 -5.98 -5.01
CA ARG A 50 24.93 -7.33 -4.54
C ARG A 50 23.54 -7.37 -3.91
N THR A 51 22.69 -8.30 -4.34
CA THR A 51 21.35 -8.44 -3.78
C THR A 51 21.33 -9.33 -2.55
N SER A 52 20.18 -9.39 -1.87
CA SER A 52 19.92 -10.38 -0.81
C SER A 52 19.87 -11.83 -1.32
N ALA A 53 19.90 -12.06 -2.63
CA ALA A 53 19.89 -13.36 -3.28
C ALA A 53 21.28 -13.74 -3.80
N ASP A 54 21.39 -14.87 -4.48
CA ASP A 54 22.65 -15.42 -4.98
C ASP A 54 23.19 -14.70 -6.24
N PHE A 55 22.60 -13.58 -6.65
CA PHE A 55 22.99 -12.80 -7.83
C PHE A 55 23.22 -11.31 -7.56
N THR A 56 23.89 -10.68 -8.52
CA THR A 56 24.21 -9.23 -8.55
C THR A 56 23.36 -8.58 -9.65
N ILE A 57 22.95 -7.33 -9.45
CA ILE A 57 22.20 -6.56 -10.45
C ILE A 57 23.10 -5.44 -10.98
N GLY A 58 23.34 -5.45 -12.30
CA GLY A 58 23.90 -4.31 -13.02
C GLY A 58 22.80 -3.34 -13.42
N VAL A 59 23.14 -2.05 -13.48
CA VAL A 59 22.25 -0.98 -13.94
C VAL A 59 22.98 -0.14 -14.97
N ASP A 60 22.23 0.51 -15.87
CA ASP A 60 22.80 1.34 -16.94
C ASP A 60 23.04 2.80 -16.53
N HIS A 61 22.68 3.17 -15.29
CA HIS A 61 22.65 4.56 -14.84
C HIS A 61 23.30 4.76 -13.46
N GLY A 62 24.00 5.88 -13.31
CA GLY A 62 24.53 6.36 -12.03
C GLY A 62 23.57 7.32 -11.32
N PRO A 63 24.00 7.91 -10.19
CA PRO A 63 23.13 8.72 -9.34
C PRO A 63 22.68 10.04 -10.00
N GLU A 64 23.31 10.46 -11.10
CA GLU A 64 22.96 11.67 -11.84
C GLU A 64 21.51 11.70 -12.34
N ILE A 65 20.91 10.55 -12.64
CA ILE A 65 19.53 10.49 -13.14
C ILE A 65 18.49 10.82 -12.08
N LEU A 66 18.84 10.78 -10.78
CA LEU A 66 17.97 11.19 -9.67
C LEU A 66 17.53 12.65 -9.80
N ALA A 67 18.36 13.51 -10.40
CA ALA A 67 18.04 14.91 -10.65
C ALA A 67 16.95 15.10 -11.73
N THR A 68 16.61 14.04 -12.47
CA THR A 68 15.58 14.06 -13.52
C THR A 68 14.27 13.43 -13.07
N ALA A 69 14.23 12.83 -11.88
CA ALA A 69 13.09 12.08 -11.38
C ALA A 69 11.95 13.00 -10.94
N ASP A 70 10.71 12.65 -11.30
CA ASP A 70 9.50 13.19 -10.68
C ASP A 70 9.17 12.41 -9.39
N THR A 71 9.46 11.10 -9.38
CA THR A 71 9.40 10.24 -8.21
C THR A 71 10.69 9.44 -8.04
N VAL A 72 11.26 9.44 -6.84
CA VAL A 72 12.38 8.59 -6.46
C VAL A 72 11.90 7.48 -5.54
N VAL A 73 12.21 6.23 -5.89
CA VAL A 73 11.92 5.07 -5.04
C VAL A 73 13.24 4.54 -4.48
N VAL A 74 13.44 4.60 -3.17
CA VAL A 74 14.57 3.98 -2.50
C VAL A 74 14.21 2.54 -2.18
N ALA A 75 14.91 1.61 -2.83
CA ALA A 75 14.71 0.19 -2.62
C ALA A 75 15.25 -0.23 -1.25
N SER A 76 14.64 -1.27 -0.68
CA SER A 76 15.02 -1.78 0.62
C SER A 76 16.39 -2.42 0.66
N VAL A 77 16.90 -2.64 1.86
CA VAL A 77 18.13 -3.38 2.12
C VAL A 77 17.89 -4.46 3.18
N THR A 78 18.65 -5.55 3.14
CA THR A 78 18.60 -6.56 4.21
C THR A 78 18.90 -5.92 5.59
N PRO A 79 18.40 -6.50 6.69
CA PRO A 79 18.70 -6.01 8.04
C PRO A 79 20.19 -5.83 8.36
N SER A 80 21.06 -6.68 7.80
CA SER A 80 22.52 -6.56 7.96
C SER A 80 23.15 -5.39 7.21
N HIS A 81 22.44 -4.83 6.23
CA HIS A 81 22.85 -3.68 5.44
C HIS A 81 22.12 -2.38 5.86
N ILE A 82 21.29 -2.43 6.91
CA ILE A 82 20.72 -1.20 7.49
C ILE A 82 21.88 -0.37 8.04
N PRO A 83 22.17 0.82 7.48
CA PRO A 83 23.37 1.56 7.82
C PRO A 83 23.23 2.17 9.22
N THR A 84 24.28 2.23 10.05
CA THR A 84 24.29 2.89 11.39
C THR A 84 24.41 4.42 11.31
N GLU A 85 24.99 4.91 10.23
CA GLU A 85 25.07 6.32 9.83
C GLU A 85 24.92 6.36 8.31
N LEU A 86 24.42 7.47 7.75
CA LEU A 86 24.21 7.55 6.30
C LEU A 86 25.58 7.51 5.58
N PRO A 87 25.85 6.51 4.71
CA PRO A 87 27.09 6.47 3.96
C PRO A 87 27.21 7.69 3.03
N ALA A 88 28.43 8.19 2.83
CA ALA A 88 28.67 9.45 2.13
C ALA A 88 28.18 9.41 0.67
N GLU A 89 28.37 8.29 -0.01
CA GLU A 89 27.91 8.05 -1.38
C GLU A 89 26.37 8.01 -1.47
N VAL A 90 25.70 7.47 -0.45
CA VAL A 90 24.23 7.48 -0.38
C VAL A 90 23.74 8.90 -0.11
N ALA A 91 24.37 9.63 0.82
CA ALA A 91 24.05 11.03 1.08
C ALA A 91 24.18 11.89 -0.19
N ALA A 92 25.30 11.76 -0.89
CA ALA A 92 25.57 12.46 -2.15
C ALA A 92 24.58 12.09 -3.26
N ALA A 93 24.09 10.85 -3.30
CA ALA A 93 23.03 10.45 -4.22
C ALA A 93 21.68 11.10 -3.85
N LEU A 94 21.29 11.07 -2.57
CA LEU A 94 20.03 11.67 -2.10
C LEU A 94 20.01 13.20 -2.28
N GLU A 95 21.14 13.89 -2.17
CA GLU A 95 21.26 15.33 -2.43
C GLU A 95 20.92 15.73 -3.88
N ARG A 96 21.01 14.79 -4.83
CA ARG A 96 20.64 15.02 -6.24
C ARG A 96 19.14 15.04 -6.47
N ILE A 97 18.35 14.57 -5.51
CA ILE A 97 16.89 14.52 -5.63
C ILE A 97 16.35 15.95 -5.60
N ARG A 98 15.55 16.30 -6.60
CA ARG A 98 14.97 17.64 -6.68
C ARG A 98 14.04 17.94 -5.49
N PRO A 99 13.97 19.19 -5.02
CA PRO A 99 13.09 19.58 -3.91
C PRO A 99 11.59 19.31 -4.13
N ASP A 100 11.15 19.28 -5.38
CA ASP A 100 9.77 19.03 -5.81
C ASP A 100 9.49 17.55 -6.10
N ALA A 101 10.52 16.71 -6.20
CA ALA A 101 10.36 15.28 -6.44
C ALA A 101 9.75 14.57 -5.22
N ARG A 102 8.84 13.64 -5.51
CA ARG A 102 8.25 12.71 -4.54
C ARG A 102 9.29 11.66 -4.16
N ILE A 103 9.35 11.28 -2.88
CA ILE A 103 10.28 10.27 -2.38
C ILE A 103 9.49 9.13 -1.77
N VAL A 104 9.82 7.89 -2.15
CA VAL A 104 9.17 6.68 -1.66
C VAL A 104 10.22 5.76 -1.06
N SER A 105 10.07 5.34 0.19
CA SER A 105 10.87 4.25 0.75
C SER A 105 10.08 2.96 0.82
N ILE A 106 10.69 1.85 0.42
CA ILE A 106 10.12 0.52 0.61
C ILE A 106 10.85 -0.20 1.76
N CYS A 107 10.09 -0.79 2.70
CA CYS A 107 10.59 -1.63 3.78
C CYS A 107 11.60 -0.89 4.67
N THR A 108 12.80 -1.46 4.80
CA THR A 108 13.94 -0.93 5.56
C THR A 108 14.59 0.30 4.95
N ALA A 109 14.24 0.71 3.71
CA ALA A 109 14.71 1.96 3.13
C ALA A 109 14.27 3.19 3.94
N ALA A 110 13.24 3.07 4.78
CA ALA A 110 12.88 4.10 5.74
C ALA A 110 14.05 4.48 6.67
N PHE A 111 14.95 3.54 7.00
CA PHE A 111 16.15 3.84 7.80
C PHE A 111 17.13 4.75 7.06
N VAL A 112 17.22 4.63 5.74
CA VAL A 112 18.06 5.48 4.89
C VAL A 112 17.49 6.90 4.84
N LEU A 113 16.17 7.03 4.64
CA LEU A 113 15.52 8.34 4.66
C LEU A 113 15.57 8.99 6.05
N ALA A 114 15.41 8.22 7.12
CA ALA A 114 15.55 8.70 8.49
C ALA A 114 16.97 9.19 8.79
N ALA A 115 18.00 8.41 8.39
CA ALA A 115 19.40 8.82 8.55
C ALA A 115 19.74 10.10 7.76
N ALA A 116 19.03 10.36 6.66
CA ALA A 116 19.16 11.57 5.86
C ALA A 116 18.34 12.77 6.40
N GLY A 117 17.60 12.61 7.50
CA GLY A 117 16.72 13.65 8.05
C GLY A 117 15.46 13.91 7.21
N LEU A 118 15.18 13.09 6.20
CA LEU A 118 14.05 13.28 5.29
C LEU A 118 12.70 12.92 5.94
N LEU A 119 12.73 12.22 7.08
CA LEU A 119 11.55 11.80 7.85
C LEU A 119 11.34 12.61 9.14
N ASP A 120 12.19 13.60 9.44
CA ASP A 120 12.11 14.35 10.68
C ASP A 120 10.77 15.10 10.79
N GLY A 121 10.04 14.85 11.89
CA GLY A 121 8.71 15.42 12.15
C GLY A 121 7.60 14.89 11.25
N ARG A 122 7.84 13.81 10.48
CA ARG A 122 6.86 13.19 9.59
C ARG A 122 6.27 11.92 10.17
N LYS A 123 5.08 11.56 9.69
CA LYS A 123 4.52 10.23 9.89
C LYS A 123 5.19 9.24 8.93
N ALA A 124 5.56 8.07 9.41
CA ALA A 124 6.21 7.04 8.60
C ALA A 124 5.82 5.63 9.02
N THR A 125 6.14 4.65 8.18
CA THR A 125 6.10 3.23 8.50
C THR A 125 7.34 2.51 7.97
N THR A 126 7.62 1.31 8.48
CA THR A 126 8.70 0.42 8.01
C THR A 126 8.31 -1.03 8.24
N HIS A 127 9.20 -1.98 8.01
CA HIS A 127 8.92 -3.39 8.21
C HIS A 127 8.72 -3.75 9.69
N TRP A 128 7.66 -4.47 10.03
CA TRP A 128 7.25 -4.81 11.41
C TRP A 128 8.40 -5.36 12.27
N HIS A 129 9.22 -6.24 11.68
CA HIS A 129 10.34 -6.90 12.36
C HIS A 129 11.43 -5.92 12.86
N VAL A 130 11.54 -4.73 12.27
CA VAL A 130 12.56 -3.73 12.62
C VAL A 130 11.99 -2.49 13.29
N VAL A 131 10.70 -2.50 13.66
CA VAL A 131 10.00 -1.38 14.31
C VAL A 131 10.69 -0.94 15.60
N ASP A 132 11.04 -1.89 16.47
CA ASP A 132 11.69 -1.56 17.74
C ASP A 132 13.08 -0.96 17.54
N LEU A 133 13.81 -1.45 16.54
CA LEU A 133 15.11 -0.88 16.16
C LEU A 133 14.94 0.54 15.61
N PHE A 134 13.95 0.77 14.76
CA PHE A 134 13.67 2.08 14.17
C PHE A 134 13.31 3.10 15.25
N ARG A 135 12.37 2.75 16.15
CA ARG A 135 11.92 3.63 17.25
C ARG A 135 13.05 4.03 18.19
N ARG A 136 13.95 3.09 18.52
CA ARG A 136 15.11 3.39 19.37
C ARG A 136 16.06 4.39 18.72
N ARG A 137 16.22 4.32 17.41
CA ARG A 137 17.20 5.13 16.68
C ARG A 137 16.66 6.48 16.23
N TYR A 138 15.38 6.57 15.93
CA TYR A 138 14.73 7.78 15.44
C TYR A 138 13.47 8.10 16.25
N PRO A 139 13.60 8.43 17.54
CA PRO A 139 12.47 8.63 18.45
C PRO A 139 11.59 9.84 18.10
N ASN A 140 12.07 10.74 17.24
CA ASN A 140 11.35 11.95 16.82
C ASN A 140 10.47 11.75 15.57
N ILE A 141 10.48 10.56 14.98
CA ILE A 141 9.64 10.21 13.82
C ILE A 141 8.35 9.56 14.34
N ASP A 142 7.19 10.01 13.85
CA ASP A 142 5.89 9.42 14.19
C ASP A 142 5.70 8.10 13.42
N LEU A 143 6.21 7.01 14.00
CA LEU A 143 6.18 5.70 13.37
C LEU A 143 4.87 4.95 13.65
N ASP A 144 4.11 4.69 12.58
CA ASP A 144 2.91 3.86 12.57
C ASP A 144 3.23 2.48 11.95
N PRO A 145 3.44 1.43 12.77
CA PRO A 145 3.76 0.09 12.27
C PRO A 145 2.52 -0.69 11.81
N ASP A 146 1.31 -0.18 12.05
CA ASP A 146 0.09 -0.95 11.83
C ASP A 146 -0.49 -0.76 10.42
N VAL A 147 0.22 -0.06 9.53
CA VAL A 147 -0.22 0.25 8.16
C VAL A 147 0.72 -0.32 7.11
N LEU A 148 0.19 -0.57 5.91
CA LEU A 148 0.99 -1.06 4.77
C LEU A 148 1.87 0.05 4.18
N PHE A 149 1.36 1.27 4.18
CA PHE A 149 2.11 2.45 3.79
C PHE A 149 1.52 3.69 4.46
N VAL A 150 2.36 4.71 4.58
CA VAL A 150 1.99 6.08 4.96
C VAL A 150 2.25 6.98 3.76
N ASP A 151 1.28 7.85 3.48
CA ASP A 151 1.42 8.97 2.55
C ASP A 151 1.46 10.27 3.36
N ASP A 152 2.62 10.91 3.40
CA ASP A 152 2.86 12.22 4.03
C ASP A 152 3.17 13.29 2.96
N GLY A 153 2.44 13.23 1.84
CA GLY A 153 2.54 14.17 0.72
C GLY A 153 3.79 13.94 -0.11
N ARG A 154 4.86 14.67 0.17
CA ARG A 154 6.11 14.54 -0.60
C ARG A 154 6.80 13.19 -0.34
N VAL A 155 6.66 12.66 0.87
CA VAL A 155 7.35 11.44 1.28
C VAL A 155 6.33 10.35 1.58
N LEU A 156 6.49 9.19 0.95
CA LEU A 156 5.72 7.99 1.20
C LEU A 156 6.65 6.91 1.74
N THR A 157 6.16 6.14 2.71
CA THR A 157 6.92 5.04 3.30
C THR A 157 6.05 3.79 3.30
N SER A 158 6.62 2.63 3.00
CA SER A 158 5.88 1.36 3.03
C SER A 158 6.55 0.31 3.88
N ALA A 159 5.73 -0.58 4.41
CA ALA A 159 6.06 -1.74 5.22
C ALA A 159 7.05 -2.73 4.56
N GLY A 160 7.20 -2.69 3.23
CA GLY A 160 8.00 -3.66 2.48
C GLY A 160 7.22 -4.86 1.95
N ALA A 161 7.94 -5.77 1.30
CA ALA A 161 7.41 -6.90 0.55
C ALA A 161 6.22 -6.49 -0.33
N ALA A 162 5.07 -7.16 -0.21
CA ALA A 162 3.88 -6.86 -0.98
C ALA A 162 3.35 -5.43 -0.76
N SER A 163 3.70 -4.77 0.35
CA SER A 163 3.29 -3.39 0.63
C SER A 163 3.95 -2.37 -0.29
N GLY A 164 5.07 -2.73 -0.92
CA GLY A 164 5.64 -1.96 -2.02
C GLY A 164 4.68 -1.87 -3.21
N VAL A 165 3.95 -2.95 -3.51
CA VAL A 165 2.92 -2.96 -4.57
C VAL A 165 1.79 -2.02 -4.21
N ASP A 166 1.35 -2.05 -2.95
CA ASP A 166 0.25 -1.21 -2.47
C ASP A 166 0.56 0.29 -2.58
N VAL A 167 1.77 0.73 -2.19
CA VAL A 167 2.17 2.14 -2.32
C VAL A 167 2.33 2.55 -3.79
N CYS A 168 2.89 1.68 -4.65
CA CYS A 168 2.98 1.97 -6.09
C CYS A 168 1.60 2.06 -6.76
N LEU A 169 0.65 1.18 -6.42
CA LEU A 169 -0.73 1.26 -6.92
C LEU A 169 -1.47 2.48 -6.37
N HIS A 170 -1.19 2.88 -5.13
CA HIS A 170 -1.70 4.13 -4.55
C HIS A 170 -1.21 5.35 -5.32
N ILE A 171 0.07 5.37 -5.71
CA ILE A 171 0.65 6.42 -6.55
C ILE A 171 -0.06 6.49 -7.90
N VAL A 172 -0.16 5.36 -8.63
CA VAL A 172 -0.88 5.32 -9.93
C VAL A 172 -2.32 5.82 -9.79
N ARG A 173 -2.99 5.46 -8.69
CA ARG A 173 -4.36 5.91 -8.40
C ARG A 173 -4.44 7.41 -8.17
N THR A 174 -3.46 7.97 -7.48
CA THR A 174 -3.41 9.40 -7.15
C THR A 174 -3.11 10.24 -8.39
N ASP A 175 -2.16 9.80 -9.22
CA ASP A 175 -1.71 10.55 -10.39
C ASP A 175 -2.66 10.40 -11.59
N HIS A 176 -3.26 9.22 -11.77
CA HIS A 176 -4.01 8.87 -12.99
C HIS A 176 -5.38 8.24 -12.74
N GLY A 177 -5.83 8.18 -11.49
CA GLY A 177 -7.15 7.69 -11.13
C GLY A 177 -7.27 6.17 -10.98
N SER A 178 -8.41 5.75 -10.40
CA SER A 178 -8.69 4.35 -10.06
C SER A 178 -8.81 3.44 -11.27
N GLU A 179 -9.25 3.93 -12.44
CA GLU A 179 -9.39 3.08 -13.63
C GLU A 179 -8.03 2.51 -14.07
N LEU A 180 -7.02 3.38 -14.22
CA LEU A 180 -5.68 2.95 -14.58
C LEU A 180 -5.06 2.10 -13.48
N ALA A 181 -5.20 2.48 -12.21
CA ALA A 181 -4.69 1.69 -11.09
C ALA A 181 -5.30 0.28 -11.05
N ASN A 182 -6.61 0.15 -11.29
CA ASN A 182 -7.29 -1.14 -11.36
C ASN A 182 -6.86 -1.96 -12.57
N PHE A 183 -6.62 -1.30 -13.72
CA PHE A 183 -6.05 -1.96 -14.90
C PHE A 183 -4.65 -2.50 -14.62
N VAL A 184 -3.77 -1.67 -14.06
CA VAL A 184 -2.42 -2.05 -13.65
C VAL A 184 -2.45 -3.22 -12.67
N ALA A 185 -3.30 -3.16 -11.64
CA ALA A 185 -3.45 -4.24 -10.67
C ALA A 185 -3.85 -5.58 -11.34
N ARG A 186 -4.79 -5.55 -12.31
CA ARG A 186 -5.16 -6.74 -13.09
C ARG A 186 -4.01 -7.26 -13.94
N CYS A 187 -3.28 -6.38 -14.63
CA CYS A 187 -2.09 -6.76 -15.40
C CYS A 187 -1.00 -7.38 -14.53
N CYS A 188 -0.88 -6.93 -13.28
CA CYS A 188 0.10 -7.43 -12.32
C CYS A 188 -0.42 -8.60 -11.48
N VAL A 189 -1.67 -9.02 -11.66
CA VAL A 189 -2.31 -10.14 -10.94
C VAL A 189 -2.26 -9.93 -9.42
N VAL A 190 -2.57 -8.71 -8.98
CA VAL A 190 -2.63 -8.31 -7.57
C VAL A 190 -3.99 -7.68 -7.27
N PRO A 191 -4.46 -7.72 -6.01
CA PRO A 191 -5.67 -7.01 -5.65
C PRO A 191 -5.50 -5.50 -5.92
N PRO A 192 -6.52 -4.81 -6.44
CA PRO A 192 -6.46 -3.36 -6.71
C PRO A 192 -6.31 -2.52 -5.44
N PHE A 193 -6.68 -3.10 -4.30
CA PHE A 193 -6.53 -2.53 -2.97
C PHE A 193 -6.45 -3.67 -1.97
N ARG A 194 -5.46 -3.62 -1.07
CA ARG A 194 -5.30 -4.57 0.02
C ARG A 194 -5.72 -3.92 1.34
N ASP A 195 -6.79 -4.44 1.92
CA ASP A 195 -7.22 -4.08 3.27
C ASP A 195 -6.29 -4.69 4.33
N GLY A 196 -6.12 -4.00 5.46
CA GLY A 196 -5.40 -4.51 6.64
C GLY A 196 -4.00 -3.94 6.84
N GLY A 197 -3.48 -4.11 8.05
CA GLY A 197 -2.19 -3.61 8.50
C GLY A 197 -1.07 -4.65 8.53
N GLN A 198 0.12 -4.29 9.01
CA GLN A 198 1.15 -5.30 9.30
C GLN A 198 0.79 -6.22 10.47
N ALA A 199 -0.17 -5.82 11.32
CA ALA A 199 -0.58 -6.54 12.52
C ALA A 199 -1.03 -8.00 12.26
N GLN A 200 -1.42 -8.34 11.03
CA GLN A 200 -1.78 -9.70 10.61
C GLN A 200 -0.57 -10.66 10.46
N TYR A 201 0.66 -10.12 10.43
CA TYR A 201 1.90 -10.89 10.24
C TYR A 201 2.74 -11.03 11.52
N ILE A 202 2.34 -10.37 12.60
CA ILE A 202 2.90 -10.63 13.93
C ILE A 202 2.51 -12.07 14.26
N GLU A 203 3.49 -12.96 14.52
CA GLU A 203 3.25 -14.37 14.84
C GLU A 203 2.15 -14.50 15.91
N GLN A 204 0.96 -14.87 15.46
CA GLN A 204 -0.09 -15.36 16.34
C GLN A 204 0.07 -16.88 16.44
N PRO A 205 -0.19 -17.49 17.60
CA PRO A 205 -0.10 -18.93 17.77
C PRO A 205 -0.90 -19.65 16.67
N VAL A 206 -0.22 -20.45 15.86
CA VAL A 206 -0.82 -21.19 14.74
C VAL A 206 -1.96 -22.05 15.28
N PRO A 207 -3.22 -21.85 14.83
CA PRO A 207 -4.31 -22.74 15.22
C PRO A 207 -4.05 -24.14 14.66
N GLU A 208 -4.20 -25.17 15.50
CA GLU A 208 -3.95 -26.57 15.13
C GLU A 208 -4.68 -26.99 13.83
N SER A 209 -3.92 -27.60 12.91
CA SER A 209 -4.40 -28.18 11.66
C SER A 209 -5.47 -29.24 11.93
N GLY A 210 -6.71 -28.97 11.50
CA GLY A 210 -7.90 -29.80 11.78
C GLY A 210 -9.13 -28.98 12.16
N ALA A 211 -8.94 -27.70 12.46
CA ALA A 211 -9.97 -26.71 12.73
C ALA A 211 -10.66 -26.19 11.44
N ALA A 212 -12.00 -26.28 11.34
CA ALA A 212 -12.75 -25.61 10.29
C ALA A 212 -12.39 -24.11 10.20
N SER A 213 -11.95 -23.64 9.03
CA SER A 213 -11.56 -22.24 8.77
C SER A 213 -12.79 -21.36 8.53
N THR A 214 -12.67 -20.05 8.76
CA THR A 214 -13.74 -19.09 8.44
C THR A 214 -13.73 -18.61 6.97
N ALA A 215 -12.76 -19.05 6.16
CA ALA A 215 -12.58 -18.62 4.76
C ALA A 215 -13.81 -18.79 3.86
N ALA A 216 -14.45 -19.97 3.87
CA ALA A 216 -15.66 -20.21 3.06
C ALA A 216 -16.83 -19.30 3.46
N THR A 217 -16.94 -18.96 4.75
CA THR A 217 -17.96 -18.03 5.24
C THR A 217 -17.65 -16.59 4.85
N ARG A 218 -16.36 -16.21 4.78
CA ARG A 218 -15.96 -14.91 4.24
C ARG A 218 -16.30 -14.77 2.76
N ALA A 219 -16.00 -15.79 1.95
CA ALA A 219 -16.34 -15.80 0.53
C ALA A 219 -17.85 -15.65 0.31
N TRP A 220 -18.65 -16.45 1.03
CA TRP A 220 -20.11 -16.34 1.01
C TRP A 220 -20.59 -14.93 1.44
N ALA A 221 -20.03 -14.36 2.51
CA ALA A 221 -20.40 -13.04 2.98
C ALA A 221 -20.10 -11.92 1.95
N LEU A 222 -19.05 -12.05 1.13
CA LEU A 222 -18.73 -11.08 0.07
C LEU A 222 -19.76 -11.07 -1.06
N GLU A 223 -20.43 -12.20 -1.29
CA GLU A 223 -21.50 -12.33 -2.29
C GLU A 223 -22.85 -11.79 -1.79
N HIS A 224 -23.02 -11.64 -0.47
CA HIS A 224 -24.28 -11.28 0.20
C HIS A 224 -24.15 -10.01 1.05
N LEU A 225 -23.28 -9.06 0.65
CA LEU A 225 -23.00 -7.86 1.44
C LEU A 225 -24.21 -6.96 1.63
N ASP A 226 -25.17 -7.03 0.70
CA ASP A 226 -26.47 -6.35 0.73
C ASP A 226 -27.42 -6.88 1.81
N GLU A 227 -27.18 -8.10 2.32
CA GLU A 227 -28.04 -8.76 3.30
C GLU A 227 -27.65 -8.46 4.76
N PRO A 228 -28.55 -8.69 5.74
CA PRO A 228 -28.24 -8.59 7.17
C PRO A 228 -27.29 -9.70 7.67
N LEU A 229 -25.98 -9.50 7.48
CA LEU A 229 -24.93 -10.44 7.91
C LEU A 229 -24.67 -10.36 9.43
N THR A 230 -25.54 -11.00 10.21
CA THR A 230 -25.39 -11.08 11.67
C THR A 230 -24.29 -12.06 12.09
N LEU A 231 -23.68 -11.84 13.25
CA LEU A 231 -22.70 -12.77 13.83
C LEU A 231 -23.29 -14.18 14.00
N THR A 232 -24.58 -14.28 14.33
CA THR A 232 -25.29 -15.56 14.43
C THR A 232 -25.39 -16.25 13.07
N GLY A 233 -25.73 -15.52 12.00
CA GLY A 233 -25.81 -16.06 10.65
C GLY A 233 -24.46 -16.54 10.13
N LEU A 234 -23.41 -15.73 10.29
CA LEU A 234 -22.05 -16.09 9.91
C LEU A 234 -21.54 -17.33 10.67
N ALA A 235 -21.76 -17.37 11.99
CA ALA A 235 -21.39 -18.53 12.80
C ALA A 235 -22.19 -19.78 12.40
N GLY A 236 -23.48 -19.63 12.08
CA GLY A 236 -24.34 -20.70 11.57
C GLY A 236 -23.85 -21.28 10.24
N HIS A 237 -23.50 -20.42 9.28
CA HIS A 237 -22.92 -20.83 8.00
C HIS A 237 -21.60 -21.59 8.21
N ALA A 238 -20.75 -21.12 9.14
CA ALA A 238 -19.51 -21.80 9.50
C ALA A 238 -19.71 -23.08 10.34
N ARG A 239 -20.94 -23.40 10.76
CA ARG A 239 -21.28 -24.48 11.71
C ARG A 239 -20.48 -24.37 13.02
N MET A 240 -20.37 -23.15 13.53
CA MET A 240 -19.65 -22.81 14.76
C MET A 240 -20.56 -22.10 15.78
N SER A 241 -20.17 -22.17 17.05
CA SER A 241 -20.71 -21.23 18.03
C SER A 241 -20.28 -19.79 17.71
N ARG A 242 -21.08 -18.79 18.10
CA ARG A 242 -20.75 -17.36 17.92
C ARG A 242 -19.39 -16.98 18.51
N ARG A 243 -19.06 -17.52 19.69
CA ARG A 243 -17.80 -17.28 20.40
C ARG A 243 -16.62 -17.87 19.62
N THR A 244 -16.75 -19.13 19.18
CA THR A 244 -15.71 -19.82 18.42
C THR A 244 -15.45 -19.11 17.10
N PHE A 245 -16.51 -18.76 16.38
CA PHE A 245 -16.42 -18.05 15.11
C PHE A 245 -15.77 -16.67 15.29
N ALA A 246 -16.24 -15.85 16.23
CA ALA A 246 -15.69 -14.50 16.42
C ALA A 246 -14.21 -14.52 16.78
N ARG A 247 -13.80 -15.44 17.67
CA ARG A 247 -12.38 -15.62 18.03
C ARG A 247 -11.57 -16.04 16.80
N ARG A 248 -11.95 -17.13 16.14
CA ARG A 248 -11.22 -17.63 14.96
C ARG A 248 -11.17 -16.63 13.81
N PHE A 249 -12.26 -15.92 13.58
CA PHE A 249 -12.30 -14.88 12.56
C PHE A 249 -11.30 -13.78 12.89
N ASN A 250 -11.22 -13.35 14.15
CA ASN A 250 -10.23 -12.38 14.59
C ASN A 250 -8.81 -12.91 14.48
N ASP A 251 -8.57 -14.18 14.84
CA ASP A 251 -7.27 -14.83 14.72
C ASP A 251 -6.83 -14.94 13.24
N GLU A 252 -7.76 -15.22 12.31
CA GLU A 252 -7.47 -15.38 10.88
C GLU A 252 -7.41 -14.05 10.10
N VAL A 253 -8.15 -13.01 10.52
CA VAL A 253 -8.36 -11.77 9.75
C VAL A 253 -7.77 -10.53 10.46
N GLY A 254 -7.44 -10.65 11.74
CA GLY A 254 -6.97 -9.52 12.57
C GLY A 254 -8.06 -8.52 12.95
N LEU A 255 -9.33 -8.80 12.64
CA LEU A 255 -10.48 -7.92 12.89
C LEU A 255 -11.68 -8.71 13.38
N SER A 256 -12.55 -8.07 14.18
CA SER A 256 -13.85 -8.65 14.50
C SER A 256 -14.73 -8.79 13.24
N PRO A 257 -15.60 -9.82 13.15
CA PRO A 257 -16.46 -10.04 11.97
C PRO A 257 -17.27 -8.82 11.54
N GLY A 258 -17.90 -8.11 12.49
CA GLY A 258 -18.73 -6.94 12.17
C GLY A 258 -17.91 -5.79 11.58
N ARG A 259 -16.71 -5.55 12.11
CA ARG A 259 -15.82 -4.49 11.62
C ARG A 259 -15.29 -4.82 10.22
N TRP A 260 -15.00 -6.09 9.95
CA TRP A 260 -14.63 -6.56 8.62
C TRP A 260 -15.77 -6.39 7.60
N ILE A 261 -17.01 -6.77 7.95
CA ILE A 261 -18.17 -6.56 7.06
C ILE A 261 -18.34 -5.08 6.70
N VAL A 262 -18.25 -4.18 7.67
CA VAL A 262 -18.33 -2.74 7.41
C VAL A 262 -17.25 -2.29 6.43
N GLN A 263 -16.01 -2.77 6.56
CA GLN A 263 -14.95 -2.45 5.60
C GLN A 263 -15.27 -2.96 4.19
N GLN A 264 -15.75 -4.20 4.05
CA GLN A 264 -16.09 -4.77 2.74
C GLN A 264 -17.24 -3.99 2.07
N ARG A 265 -18.24 -3.57 2.84
CA ARG A 265 -19.34 -2.71 2.35
C ARG A 265 -18.86 -1.34 1.90
N VAL A 266 -17.94 -0.72 2.64
CA VAL A 266 -17.32 0.54 2.26
C VAL A 266 -16.52 0.38 0.96
N SER A 267 -15.74 -0.70 0.81
CA SER A 267 -15.00 -0.99 -0.41
C SER A 267 -15.92 -1.16 -1.62
N ARG A 268 -17.01 -1.93 -1.48
CA ARG A 268 -18.03 -2.08 -2.53
C ARG A 268 -18.73 -0.76 -2.87
N ALA A 269 -19.02 0.06 -1.87
CA ALA A 269 -19.64 1.37 -2.08
C ALA A 269 -18.72 2.31 -2.86
N ARG A 270 -17.41 2.31 -2.59
CA ARG A 270 -16.41 3.08 -3.36
C ARG A 270 -16.44 2.67 -4.83
N HIS A 271 -16.42 1.36 -5.10
CA HIS A 271 -16.51 0.86 -6.47
C HIS A 271 -17.78 1.36 -7.18
N LEU A 272 -18.95 1.28 -6.54
CA LEU A 272 -20.22 1.77 -7.13
C LEU A 272 -20.26 3.29 -7.29
N LEU A 273 -19.64 4.05 -6.38
CA LEU A 273 -19.51 5.50 -6.50
C LEU A 273 -18.68 5.90 -7.73
N GLU A 274 -17.70 5.09 -8.08
CA GLU A 274 -16.81 5.29 -9.23
C GLU A 274 -17.45 4.80 -10.54
N SER A 275 -18.11 3.65 -10.54
CA SER A 275 -18.55 2.96 -11.76
C SER A 275 -20.02 3.14 -12.13
N SER A 276 -20.83 3.84 -11.32
CA SER A 276 -22.27 3.99 -11.56
C SER A 276 -22.85 5.34 -11.16
N ASP A 277 -23.95 5.74 -11.80
CA ASP A 277 -24.70 6.97 -11.50
C ASP A 277 -25.70 6.80 -10.33
N LEU A 278 -25.68 5.67 -9.62
CA LEU A 278 -26.59 5.38 -8.51
C LEU A 278 -26.52 6.46 -7.42
N SER A 279 -27.64 6.84 -6.81
CA SER A 279 -27.62 7.76 -5.67
C SER A 279 -26.90 7.15 -4.45
N VAL A 280 -26.45 7.99 -3.50
CA VAL A 280 -25.79 7.50 -2.27
C VAL A 280 -26.73 6.59 -1.47
N ASP A 281 -28.03 6.87 -1.46
CA ASP A 281 -29.03 6.03 -0.78
C ASP A 281 -29.22 4.70 -1.51
N GLN A 282 -29.24 4.69 -2.85
CA GLN A 282 -29.28 3.45 -3.63
C GLN A 282 -28.04 2.60 -3.37
N ILE A 283 -26.84 3.22 -3.37
CA ILE A 283 -25.59 2.51 -3.08
C ILE A 283 -25.62 1.93 -1.67
N ALA A 284 -26.08 2.70 -0.68
CA ALA A 284 -26.20 2.22 0.69
C ALA A 284 -27.04 0.94 0.77
N SER A 285 -28.20 0.89 0.09
CA SER A 285 -29.02 -0.32 -0.01
C SER A 285 -28.29 -1.47 -0.72
N HIS A 286 -27.61 -1.21 -1.84
CA HIS A 286 -26.88 -2.24 -2.60
C HIS A 286 -25.69 -2.85 -1.86
N VAL A 287 -25.18 -2.17 -0.83
CA VAL A 287 -24.08 -2.70 -0.01
C VAL A 287 -24.52 -3.01 1.42
N GLY A 288 -25.83 -2.98 1.71
CA GLY A 288 -26.39 -3.42 2.98
C GLY A 288 -26.23 -2.43 4.15
N PHE A 289 -25.96 -1.15 3.89
CA PHE A 289 -26.13 -0.09 4.89
C PHE A 289 -27.61 0.28 5.02
N ALA A 290 -28.06 0.50 6.26
CA ALA A 290 -29.46 0.83 6.54
C ALA A 290 -29.92 2.15 5.91
N THR A 291 -29.02 3.12 5.77
CA THR A 291 -29.30 4.44 5.19
C THR A 291 -28.07 5.02 4.50
N GLY A 292 -28.27 5.96 3.57
CA GLY A 292 -27.16 6.75 3.00
C GLY A 292 -26.42 7.61 4.04
N ALA A 293 -27.06 7.92 5.18
CA ALA A 293 -26.38 8.58 6.31
C ALA A 293 -25.35 7.65 6.98
N SER A 294 -25.71 6.38 7.19
CA SER A 294 -24.78 5.38 7.73
C SER A 294 -23.61 5.14 6.78
N LEU A 295 -23.86 5.01 5.47
CA LEU A 295 -22.80 4.92 4.47
C LEU A 295 -21.88 6.15 4.50
N ARG A 296 -22.43 7.37 4.56
CA ARG A 296 -21.65 8.61 4.66
C ARG A 296 -20.70 8.60 5.85
N GLN A 297 -21.19 8.23 7.03
CA GLN A 297 -20.40 8.17 8.24
C GLN A 297 -19.26 7.15 8.12
N HIS A 298 -19.55 5.93 7.68
CA HIS A 298 -18.54 4.88 7.55
C HIS A 298 -17.52 5.16 6.44
N LEU A 299 -17.95 5.72 5.32
CA LEU A 299 -17.05 6.12 4.24
C LEU A 299 -16.14 7.26 4.73
N HIS A 300 -16.69 8.29 5.36
CA HIS A 300 -15.89 9.41 5.86
C HIS A 300 -14.87 8.96 6.92
N ALA A 301 -15.26 8.06 7.83
CA ALA A 301 -14.34 7.49 8.81
C ALA A 301 -13.22 6.64 8.18
N ALA A 302 -13.48 6.01 7.02
CA ALA A 302 -12.53 5.15 6.35
C ALA A 302 -11.56 5.91 5.41
N ILE A 303 -12.03 6.96 4.73
CA ILE A 303 -11.27 7.63 3.66
C ILE A 303 -11.24 9.17 3.77
N GLY A 304 -11.77 9.76 4.84
CA GLY A 304 -11.66 11.18 5.15
C GLY A 304 -12.53 12.14 4.32
N VAL A 305 -13.33 11.64 3.36
CA VAL A 305 -14.15 12.48 2.46
C VAL A 305 -15.60 12.00 2.34
N SER A 306 -16.50 12.87 1.88
CA SER A 306 -17.91 12.51 1.66
C SER A 306 -18.09 11.71 0.36
N PRO A 307 -19.15 10.88 0.23
CA PRO A 307 -19.41 10.12 -1.00
C PRO A 307 -19.55 10.99 -2.25
N GLN A 308 -20.13 12.20 -2.13
CA GLN A 308 -20.25 13.13 -3.26
C GLN A 308 -18.94 13.82 -3.61
N ALA A 309 -18.10 14.12 -2.61
CA ALA A 309 -16.75 14.62 -2.87
C ALA A 309 -15.92 13.53 -3.56
N TYR A 310 -15.95 12.31 -3.03
CA TYR A 310 -15.32 11.13 -3.61
C TYR A 310 -15.77 10.92 -5.07
N ARG A 311 -17.09 10.83 -5.30
CA ARG A 311 -17.66 10.69 -6.65
C ARG A 311 -17.22 11.80 -7.60
N ARG A 312 -17.27 13.08 -7.19
CA ARG A 312 -16.87 14.18 -8.06
C ARG A 312 -15.41 14.07 -8.49
N THR A 313 -14.53 13.69 -7.57
CA THR A 313 -13.11 13.46 -7.87
C THR A 313 -12.92 12.30 -8.85
N PHE A 314 -13.69 11.20 -8.71
CA PHE A 314 -13.42 9.95 -9.44
C PHE A 314 -14.33 9.68 -10.66
N GLN A 315 -15.49 10.34 -10.80
CA GLN A 315 -16.34 10.27 -12.00
C GLN A 315 -16.07 11.38 -13.01
N ALA A 316 -15.62 12.56 -12.58
CA ALA A 316 -15.22 13.62 -13.51
C ALA A 316 -13.97 13.24 -14.34
N ALA A 317 -13.21 12.23 -13.91
CA ALA A 317 -12.10 11.65 -14.64
C ALA A 317 -12.51 10.53 -15.63
N ALA A 318 -13.78 10.09 -15.60
CA ALA A 318 -14.34 9.02 -16.45
C ALA A 318 -15.14 9.54 -17.66
N ARG A 319 -15.27 10.88 -17.82
CA ARG A 319 -15.82 11.56 -19.00
C ARG A 319 -14.71 12.36 -19.69
#